data_AF-A0A7M7KYR2-F1
#
_entry.id   AF-A0A7M7KYR2-F1
#
_cell.length_a   1.000
_cell.length_b   1.000
_cell.length_c   1.000
_cell.angle_alpha   90.00
_cell.angle_beta   90.00
_cell.angle_gamma   90.00
#
_symmetry.space_group_name_H-M   'P 1'
#
loop_
_entity.id
_entity.type
_entity.pdbx_description
1 polymer ?
#
loop_
_entity_poly.entity_id
_entity_poly.type
_entity_poly.pdbx_seq_one_letter_code
_entity_poly.pdbx_strand_id
1 'polypeptide(L)'
;MEPRACQVKAQLRPLGRPVISTLSNYALRYTRRASKLSYKYTARGCIFTLFVVNVLLYAVTVISTEILVITFYLGYHLCQRVEHSTDAERKQLKILKSEETSLLKQVIRVMGIDFAPAATPLTRRLQTLAAALCSFSFLFAGIFFTVLAIILSFSNLYWIVILYTGWYVYDFRTHEKGGHRVHWYRRWKLWTKMAEYFPICLIKTAGLPADRNYIMGYHPHGIMAAGSFINFGTEGTGFAKLFPGIAPHLMTLTLNFMFPFYRDLLLGLGIVSVCRDSLDWILKNKGVGNAAIIVVGGAQEALDAHRNADIALTLTSRKGFIKIALQNGADLVPVFSFGENNVYAQAANPPGSKLRDIQMRFKRIVGFSPPVFHGRGLLQYSCGYVPFRTRITTVVGAPIRVTQVLKPTQQQIDDLHAKYVAALKDLFETHKTMAGCDPRHTLIIG
;
A
#
# COMPACT_ATOMS: atom_id res chain seq x y z
N MET A 1 16.42 -59.31 -59.33
CA MET A 1 15.44 -59.72 -60.36
C MET A 1 14.07 -59.31 -59.87
N GLU A 2 13.43 -58.37 -60.58
CA GLU A 2 12.07 -57.86 -60.30
C GLU A 2 10.99 -58.95 -60.40
N PRO A 3 9.75 -58.68 -59.92
CA PRO A 3 8.75 -58.30 -60.93
C PRO A 3 7.65 -57.30 -60.47
N ARG A 4 7.28 -56.45 -61.44
CA ARG A 4 5.90 -56.09 -61.85
C ARG A 4 5.06 -55.17 -60.96
N ALA A 5 4.87 -53.96 -61.50
CA ALA A 5 3.65 -53.18 -61.33
C ALA A 5 2.44 -53.91 -61.94
N CYS A 6 1.34 -54.00 -61.18
CA CYS A 6 -0.01 -54.16 -61.74
C CYS A 6 -0.99 -53.31 -60.93
N GLN A 7 -1.84 -52.60 -61.66
CA GLN A 7 -2.75 -51.54 -61.22
C GLN A 7 -3.92 -52.07 -60.39
N VAL A 8 -4.32 -51.33 -59.36
CA VAL A 8 -5.75 -51.19 -59.00
C VAL A 8 -6.01 -49.73 -58.64
N LYS A 9 -6.76 -49.03 -59.52
CA LYS A 9 -7.44 -47.77 -59.21
C LYS A 9 -8.56 -48.08 -58.21
N ALA A 10 -8.49 -47.49 -57.02
CA ALA A 10 -9.64 -47.33 -56.13
C ALA A 10 -9.77 -45.84 -55.75
N GLN A 11 -11.00 -45.37 -55.84
CA GLN A 11 -11.46 -43.99 -55.74
C GLN A 11 -11.00 -43.28 -54.45
N LEU A 12 -10.30 -42.16 -54.58
CA LEU A 12 -10.24 -41.13 -53.53
C LEU A 12 -10.51 -39.76 -54.15
N ARG A 13 -11.70 -39.21 -53.85
CA ARG A 13 -12.02 -37.79 -54.06
C ARG A 13 -11.02 -36.94 -53.25
N PRO A 14 -10.54 -35.80 -53.76
CA PRO A 14 -9.65 -34.93 -52.98
C PRO A 14 -10.48 -34.12 -51.98
N LEU A 15 -10.77 -34.68 -50.80
CA LEU A 15 -11.15 -33.89 -49.63
C LEU A 15 -9.89 -33.28 -49.00
N GLY A 16 -9.26 -32.34 -49.70
CA GLY A 16 -7.96 -31.85 -49.27
C GLY A 16 -7.62 -30.51 -49.91
N ARG A 17 -8.26 -29.44 -49.42
CA ARG A 17 -7.79 -28.05 -49.53
C ARG A 17 -8.56 -27.04 -48.65
N PRO A 18 -9.90 -27.14 -48.43
CA PRO A 18 -10.59 -26.11 -47.63
C PRO A 18 -10.49 -26.33 -46.10
N VAL A 19 -10.30 -27.57 -45.63
CA VAL A 19 -10.21 -27.86 -44.18
C VAL A 19 -8.81 -27.52 -43.63
N ILE A 20 -7.77 -27.79 -44.41
CA ILE A 20 -6.37 -27.49 -44.02
C ILE A 20 -6.11 -25.97 -44.01
N SER A 21 -6.67 -25.22 -44.96
CA SER A 21 -6.55 -23.75 -44.97
C SER A 21 -7.32 -23.09 -43.83
N THR A 22 -8.47 -23.66 -43.42
CA THR A 22 -9.28 -23.15 -42.31
C THR A 22 -8.63 -23.45 -40.95
N LEU A 23 -8.09 -24.66 -40.76
CA LEU A 23 -7.34 -25.03 -39.55
C LEU A 23 -6.01 -24.28 -39.44
N SER A 24 -5.29 -24.07 -40.55
CA SER A 24 -4.07 -23.26 -40.60
C SER A 24 -4.35 -21.79 -40.25
N ASN A 25 -5.44 -21.21 -40.76
CA ASN A 25 -5.85 -19.85 -40.42
C ASN A 25 -6.32 -19.72 -38.96
N TYR A 26 -6.97 -20.74 -38.40
CA TYR A 26 -7.35 -20.77 -36.98
C TYR A 26 -6.11 -20.90 -36.07
N ALA A 27 -5.17 -21.77 -36.42
CA ALA A 27 -3.90 -21.94 -35.71
C ALA A 27 -3.01 -20.69 -35.80
N LEU A 28 -2.96 -20.03 -36.95
CA LEU A 28 -2.27 -18.73 -37.14
C LEU A 28 -2.94 -17.59 -36.37
N ARG A 29 -4.28 -17.57 -36.27
CA ARG A 29 -4.99 -16.60 -35.43
C ARG A 29 -4.76 -16.88 -33.95
N TYR A 30 -4.76 -18.14 -33.53
CA TYR A 30 -4.52 -18.53 -32.14
C TYR A 30 -3.06 -18.28 -31.72
N THR A 31 -2.08 -18.62 -32.56
CA THR A 31 -0.66 -18.31 -32.31
C THR A 31 -0.38 -16.81 -32.36
N ARG A 32 -1.05 -16.01 -33.23
CA ARG A 32 -0.96 -14.53 -33.17
C ARG A 32 -1.65 -13.94 -31.93
N ARG A 33 -2.70 -14.56 -31.41
CA ARG A 33 -3.39 -14.12 -30.17
C ARG A 33 -2.60 -14.53 -28.94
N ALA A 34 -2.05 -15.74 -28.93
CA ALA A 34 -1.17 -16.27 -27.90
C ALA A 34 0.20 -15.60 -27.91
N SER A 35 0.74 -15.20 -29.07
CA SER A 35 1.96 -14.38 -29.15
C SER A 35 1.68 -12.93 -28.76
N LYS A 36 0.52 -12.35 -29.07
CA LYS A 36 0.14 -11.02 -28.55
C LYS A 36 -0.15 -11.04 -27.05
N LEU A 37 -0.76 -12.11 -26.51
CA LEU A 37 -0.91 -12.31 -25.06
C LEU A 37 0.46 -12.53 -24.43
N SER A 38 1.23 -13.50 -24.93
CA SER A 38 2.58 -13.82 -24.48
C SER A 38 3.44 -12.58 -24.50
N TYR A 39 3.58 -11.85 -25.63
CA TYR A 39 4.34 -10.61 -25.74
C TYR A 39 3.83 -9.49 -24.80
N LYS A 40 2.51 -9.38 -24.55
CA LYS A 40 1.98 -8.49 -23.50
C LYS A 40 2.43 -8.94 -22.10
N TYR A 41 2.48 -10.24 -21.84
CA TYR A 41 2.93 -10.83 -20.58
C TYR A 41 4.46 -10.92 -20.46
N THR A 42 5.24 -11.00 -21.54
CA THR A 42 6.71 -11.00 -21.56
C THR A 42 7.24 -9.58 -21.52
N ALA A 43 6.59 -8.60 -22.16
CA ALA A 43 6.96 -7.19 -21.97
C ALA A 43 6.62 -6.73 -20.54
N ARG A 44 5.45 -7.11 -20.01
CA ARG A 44 5.13 -6.90 -18.58
C ARG A 44 6.03 -7.71 -17.66
N GLY A 45 6.39 -8.94 -18.05
CA GLY A 45 7.27 -9.84 -17.32
C GLY A 45 8.70 -9.32 -17.26
N CYS A 46 9.28 -8.85 -18.36
CA CYS A 46 10.61 -8.25 -18.40
C CYS A 46 10.66 -6.91 -17.66
N ILE A 47 9.62 -6.07 -17.77
CA ILE A 47 9.51 -4.83 -16.98
C ILE A 47 9.35 -5.15 -15.49
N PHE A 48 8.58 -6.19 -15.15
CA PHE A 48 8.44 -6.68 -13.79
C PHE A 48 9.74 -7.26 -13.26
N THR A 49 10.47 -8.05 -14.04
CA THR A 49 11.80 -8.57 -13.68
C THR A 49 12.80 -7.43 -13.50
N LEU A 50 12.83 -6.44 -14.40
CA LEU A 50 13.66 -5.24 -14.23
C LEU A 50 13.27 -4.42 -13.01
N PHE A 51 11.97 -4.31 -12.70
CA PHE A 51 11.48 -3.68 -11.47
C PHE A 51 11.92 -4.47 -10.24
N VAL A 52 11.75 -5.79 -10.25
CA VAL A 52 12.18 -6.69 -9.16
C VAL A 52 13.69 -6.59 -8.95
N VAL A 53 14.49 -6.59 -10.02
CA VAL A 53 15.94 -6.41 -9.94
C VAL A 53 16.30 -5.03 -9.41
N ASN A 54 15.65 -3.96 -9.88
CA ASN A 54 15.90 -2.61 -9.36
C ASN A 54 15.45 -2.44 -7.91
N VAL A 55 14.35 -3.07 -7.50
CA VAL A 55 13.87 -3.05 -6.12
C VAL A 55 14.74 -3.91 -5.23
N LEU A 56 15.26 -5.04 -5.72
CA LEU A 56 16.25 -5.85 -5.01
C LEU A 56 17.57 -5.10 -4.87
N LEU A 57 18.05 -4.43 -5.93
CA LEU A 57 19.23 -3.58 -5.88
C LEU A 57 19.02 -2.41 -4.91
N TYR A 58 17.85 -1.77 -4.95
CA TYR A 58 17.49 -0.71 -4.01
C TYR A 58 17.39 -1.23 -2.58
N ALA A 59 16.74 -2.38 -2.34
CA ALA A 59 16.65 -3.02 -1.03
C ALA A 59 18.04 -3.38 -0.50
N VAL A 60 18.88 -4.01 -1.31
CA VAL A 60 20.26 -4.34 -0.97
C VAL A 60 21.03 -3.05 -0.69
N THR A 61 20.91 -2.01 -1.51
CA THR A 61 21.61 -0.73 -1.29
C THR A 61 21.14 -0.05 -0.01
N VAL A 62 19.84 -0.01 0.26
CA VAL A 62 19.25 0.58 1.47
C VAL A 62 19.62 -0.22 2.73
N ILE A 63 19.54 -1.55 2.67
CA ILE A 63 19.94 -2.42 3.78
C ILE A 63 21.45 -2.29 4.00
N SER A 64 22.25 -2.28 2.95
CA SER A 64 23.72 -2.17 3.04
C SER A 64 24.13 -0.81 3.59
N THR A 65 23.49 0.28 3.16
CA THR A 65 23.74 1.62 3.69
C THR A 65 23.31 1.74 5.15
N GLU A 66 22.15 1.19 5.53
CA GLU A 66 21.75 1.16 6.94
C GLU A 66 22.69 0.29 7.80
N ILE A 67 23.13 -0.88 7.31
CA ILE A 67 24.10 -1.73 8.01
C ILE A 67 25.44 -1.01 8.16
N LEU A 68 25.94 -0.36 7.11
CA LEU A 68 27.18 0.41 7.15
C LEU A 68 27.08 1.57 8.15
N VAL A 69 25.95 2.28 8.15
CA VAL A 69 25.66 3.39 9.08
C VAL A 69 25.54 2.88 10.52
N ILE A 70 24.89 1.74 10.76
CA ILE A 70 24.80 1.08 12.07
C ILE A 70 26.19 0.64 12.54
N THR A 71 26.99 0.04 11.66
CA THR A 71 28.34 -0.45 11.97
C THR A 71 29.28 0.71 12.30
N PHE A 72 29.20 1.80 11.53
CA PHE A 72 29.96 3.03 11.78
C PHE A 72 29.53 3.71 13.08
N TYR A 73 28.22 3.80 13.36
CA TYR A 73 27.70 4.35 14.62
C TYR A 73 28.10 3.52 15.84
N LEU A 74 28.00 2.18 15.75
CA LEU A 74 28.49 1.27 16.80
C LEU A 74 30.00 1.40 16.97
N GLY A 75 30.75 1.47 15.88
CA GLY A 75 32.20 1.70 15.89
C GLY A 75 32.59 3.02 16.56
N TYR A 76 31.91 4.12 16.23
CA TYR A 76 32.11 5.43 16.84
C TYR A 76 31.80 5.41 18.35
N HIS A 77 30.69 4.81 18.77
CA HIS A 77 30.35 4.71 20.19
C HIS A 77 31.22 3.73 20.99
N LEU A 78 31.72 2.68 20.35
CA LEU A 78 32.74 1.79 20.95
C LEU A 78 34.08 2.52 21.09
N CYS A 79 34.45 3.36 20.11
CA CYS A 79 35.63 4.21 20.17
C CYS A 79 35.52 5.27 21.29
N GLN A 80 34.34 5.88 21.47
CA GLN A 80 34.07 6.81 22.57
C GLN A 80 34.03 6.18 23.97
N ARG A 81 34.08 4.84 24.09
CA ARG A 81 34.23 4.16 25.38
C ARG A 81 35.69 3.98 25.81
N VAL A 82 36.67 4.51 25.05
CA VAL A 82 38.11 4.34 25.33
C VAL A 82 38.86 5.65 25.63
N GLU A 83 38.23 6.83 25.57
CA GLU A 83 38.94 8.09 25.87
C GLU A 83 38.70 8.62 27.29
N HIS A 84 39.82 8.81 27.99
CA HIS A 84 39.95 9.35 29.34
C HIS A 84 39.33 10.74 29.49
N SER A 85 38.55 10.92 30.56
CA SER A 85 38.07 12.21 31.05
C SER A 85 39.20 12.96 31.78
N THR A 86 39.57 14.16 31.31
CA THR A 86 40.29 15.17 32.10
C THR A 86 39.39 16.36 32.39
N ASP A 87 39.37 16.76 33.66
CA ASP A 87 38.36 17.60 34.32
C ASP A 87 38.40 19.12 34.01
N ALA A 88 39.01 19.55 32.90
CA ALA A 88 39.30 20.97 32.68
C ALA A 88 38.22 21.76 31.89
N GLU A 89 37.36 21.12 31.10
CA GLU A 89 36.43 21.84 30.20
C GLU A 89 34.99 21.97 30.72
N ARG A 90 34.72 21.56 31.97
CA ARG A 90 33.35 21.49 32.51
C ARG A 90 32.82 22.82 33.07
N LYS A 91 33.62 23.90 33.06
CA LYS A 91 33.30 25.16 33.75
C LYS A 91 32.91 26.34 32.86
N GLN A 92 33.17 26.31 31.55
CA GLN A 92 32.93 27.49 30.69
C GLN A 92 31.63 27.45 29.88
N LEU A 93 30.92 26.32 29.86
CA LEU A 93 29.70 26.13 29.04
C LEU A 93 28.40 26.13 29.87
N LYS A 94 28.36 26.84 31.00
CA LYS A 94 27.20 26.82 31.94
C LYS A 94 26.38 28.10 32.03
N ILE A 95 26.74 29.17 31.33
CA ILE A 95 26.09 30.48 31.52
C ILE A 95 25.31 30.98 30.29
N LEU A 96 25.45 30.35 29.11
CA LEU A 96 24.50 30.52 27.99
C LEU A 96 23.41 29.44 28.04
N LYS A 97 22.73 29.45 29.18
CA LYS A 97 21.36 29.02 29.42
C LYS A 97 20.43 29.77 28.46
N SER A 98 19.21 29.36 28.18
CA SER A 98 18.44 28.13 28.43
C SER A 98 17.03 28.59 28.13
N GLU A 99 16.49 28.27 26.97
CA GLU A 99 15.29 27.41 27.00
C GLU A 99 15.05 26.66 25.69
N GLU A 100 15.71 27.02 24.57
CA GLU A 100 15.49 26.40 23.25
C GLU A 100 16.36 25.16 22.96
N THR A 101 17.46 24.97 23.69
CA THR A 101 18.49 23.95 23.40
C THR A 101 18.26 22.58 24.03
N SER A 102 17.16 22.37 24.77
CA SER A 102 16.91 21.13 25.50
C SER A 102 16.66 19.90 24.60
N LEU A 103 16.00 20.09 23.45
CA LEU A 103 15.69 19.00 22.51
C LEU A 103 16.77 18.79 21.43
N LEU A 104 17.52 19.83 21.08
CA LEU A 104 18.59 19.78 20.06
C LEU A 104 19.91 19.19 20.59
N LYS A 105 20.15 19.20 21.91
CA LYS A 105 21.41 18.75 22.52
C LYS A 105 21.65 17.23 22.56
N GLN A 106 20.74 16.41 22.03
CA GLN A 106 20.90 14.94 22.07
C GLN A 106 21.13 14.29 20.69
N VAL A 107 21.08 15.05 19.60
CA VAL A 107 21.34 14.53 18.26
C VAL A 107 22.85 14.56 18.02
N ILE A 108 23.45 13.39 17.76
CA ILE A 108 24.87 13.31 17.41
C ILE A 108 24.97 13.56 15.91
N ARG A 109 25.51 14.71 15.51
CA ARG A 109 25.74 15.02 14.09
C ARG A 109 27.12 14.52 13.70
N VAL A 110 27.17 13.51 12.83
CA VAL A 110 28.43 12.97 12.28
C VAL A 110 28.38 13.09 10.76
N MET A 111 29.34 13.80 10.15
CA MET A 111 29.39 14.07 8.71
C MET A 111 28.08 14.62 8.10
N GLY A 112 27.37 15.49 8.83
CA GLY A 112 26.09 16.06 8.37
C GLY A 112 24.88 15.12 8.49
N ILE A 113 25.08 13.90 9.02
CA ILE A 113 24.00 12.96 9.34
C ILE A 113 23.64 13.11 10.82
N ASP A 114 22.34 13.26 11.07
CA ASP A 114 21.79 13.47 12.40
C ASP A 114 21.39 12.13 13.01
N PHE A 115 22.20 11.60 13.93
CA PHE A 115 21.98 10.29 14.56
C PHE A 115 21.07 10.39 15.80
N ALA A 116 20.34 9.30 16.03
CA ALA A 116 19.56 9.14 17.24
C ALA A 116 20.48 9.05 18.47
N PRO A 117 20.13 9.74 19.58
CA PRO A 117 20.88 9.63 20.83
C PRO A 117 20.91 8.19 21.34
N ALA A 118 22.05 7.75 21.86
CA ALA A 118 22.16 6.45 22.54
C ALA A 118 21.16 6.32 23.72
N ALA A 119 20.88 7.43 24.41
CA ALA A 119 19.91 7.52 25.50
C ALA A 119 18.43 7.48 25.07
N THR A 120 18.12 7.26 23.78
CA THR A 120 16.73 7.13 23.32
C THR A 120 16.02 5.98 24.05
N PRO A 121 14.86 6.23 24.71
CA PRO A 121 14.14 5.22 25.48
C PRO A 121 13.76 3.99 24.64
N LEU A 122 13.76 2.80 25.27
CA LEU A 122 13.41 1.53 24.60
C LEU A 122 12.04 1.61 23.90
N THR A 123 11.05 2.26 24.52
CA THR A 123 9.73 2.47 23.92
C THR A 123 9.81 3.17 22.57
N ARG A 124 10.61 4.24 22.45
CA ARG A 124 10.79 4.94 21.16
C ARG A 124 11.53 4.06 20.15
N ARG A 125 12.50 3.25 20.59
CA ARG A 125 13.20 2.29 19.70
C ARG A 125 12.24 1.22 19.17
N LEU A 126 11.39 0.66 20.02
CA LEU A 126 10.37 -0.33 19.62
C LEU A 126 9.34 0.25 18.64
N GLN A 127 8.91 1.50 18.85
CA GLN A 127 8.06 2.21 17.89
C GLN A 127 8.76 2.40 16.54
N THR A 128 10.04 2.80 16.54
CA THR A 128 10.81 2.96 15.29
C THR A 128 11.01 1.61 14.59
N LEU A 129 11.30 0.55 15.35
CA LEU A 129 11.40 -0.81 14.81
C LEU A 129 10.07 -1.25 14.20
N ALA A 130 8.94 -0.97 14.87
CA ALA A 130 7.61 -1.26 14.33
C ALA A 130 7.36 -0.54 13.00
N ALA A 131 7.64 0.76 12.93
CA ALA A 131 7.52 1.53 11.69
C ALA A 131 8.44 0.99 10.59
N ALA A 132 9.68 0.64 10.93
CA ALA A 132 10.63 0.05 9.98
C ALA A 132 10.16 -1.30 9.44
N LEU A 133 9.70 -2.21 10.31
CA LEU A 133 9.17 -3.52 9.91
C LEU A 133 7.92 -3.38 9.01
N CYS A 134 7.01 -2.48 9.35
CA CYS A 134 5.82 -2.21 8.52
C CYS A 134 6.22 -1.64 7.16
N SER A 135 7.12 -0.66 7.12
CA SER A 135 7.57 -0.06 5.87
C SER A 135 8.36 -1.04 5.00
N PHE A 136 9.23 -1.85 5.63
CA PHE A 136 9.93 -2.93 4.96
C PHE A 136 8.95 -3.95 4.38
N SER A 137 7.95 -4.35 5.15
CA SER A 137 6.94 -5.29 4.70
C SER A 137 6.19 -4.78 3.48
N PHE A 138 5.75 -3.52 3.48
CA PHE A 138 5.03 -2.94 2.36
C PHE A 138 5.89 -2.83 1.10
N LEU A 139 7.17 -2.44 1.23
CA LEU A 139 8.06 -2.20 0.09
C LEU A 139 8.68 -3.48 -0.48
N PHE A 140 9.04 -4.43 0.38
CA PHE A 140 9.96 -5.51 0.03
C PHE A 140 9.45 -6.92 0.32
N ALA A 141 8.44 -7.11 1.18
CA ALA A 141 8.04 -8.47 1.59
C ALA A 141 7.60 -9.35 0.42
N GLY A 142 6.83 -8.82 -0.54
CA GLY A 142 6.36 -9.59 -1.70
C GLY A 142 7.52 -10.21 -2.49
N ILE A 143 8.52 -9.39 -2.82
CA ILE A 143 9.72 -9.85 -3.53
C ILE A 143 10.57 -10.75 -2.63
N PHE A 144 10.81 -10.37 -1.38
CA PHE A 144 11.57 -11.16 -0.42
C PHE A 144 11.03 -12.58 -0.29
N PHE A 145 9.72 -12.73 -0.05
CA PHE A 145 9.09 -14.04 0.08
C PHE A 145 9.05 -14.83 -1.22
N THR A 146 9.01 -14.17 -2.37
CA THR A 146 9.09 -14.83 -3.67
C THR A 146 10.48 -15.40 -3.90
N VAL A 147 11.54 -14.62 -3.63
CA VAL A 147 12.93 -15.10 -3.71
C VAL A 147 13.17 -16.23 -2.71
N LEU A 148 12.66 -16.11 -1.48
CA LEU A 148 12.73 -17.17 -0.48
C LEU A 148 12.06 -18.46 -0.97
N ALA A 149 10.86 -18.38 -1.57
CA ALA A 149 10.17 -19.53 -2.13
C ALA A 149 10.99 -20.23 -3.23
N ILE A 150 11.62 -19.44 -4.10
CA ILE A 150 12.51 -19.95 -5.16
C ILE A 150 13.71 -20.67 -4.54
N ILE A 151 14.41 -20.05 -3.59
CA ILE A 151 15.56 -20.66 -2.90
C ILE A 151 15.17 -21.97 -2.23
N LEU A 152 14.04 -21.99 -1.50
CA LEU A 152 13.54 -23.18 -0.83
C LEU A 152 13.21 -24.30 -1.81
N SER A 153 12.75 -23.97 -3.02
CA SER A 153 12.46 -24.95 -4.08
C SER A 153 13.69 -25.73 -4.55
N PHE A 154 14.89 -25.14 -4.41
CA PHE A 154 16.17 -25.77 -4.76
C PHE A 154 16.91 -26.32 -3.53
N SER A 155 16.25 -26.39 -2.37
CA SER A 155 16.82 -26.90 -1.13
C SER A 155 16.15 -28.22 -0.70
N ASN A 156 16.68 -28.87 0.35
CA ASN A 156 16.02 -30.04 0.97
C ASN A 156 14.64 -29.72 1.59
N LEU A 157 14.24 -28.44 1.64
CA LEU A 157 12.94 -27.97 2.13
C LEU A 157 11.92 -27.75 1.00
N TYR A 158 12.18 -28.21 -0.23
CA TYR A 158 11.30 -28.01 -1.39
C TYR A 158 9.86 -28.49 -1.18
N TRP A 159 9.66 -29.52 -0.36
CA TRP A 159 8.33 -30.07 -0.04
C TRP A 159 7.43 -29.03 0.64
N ILE A 160 8.00 -28.10 1.42
CA ILE A 160 7.23 -26.98 2.03
C ILE A 160 6.64 -26.11 0.93
N VAL A 161 7.42 -25.83 -0.13
CA VAL A 161 6.97 -25.01 -1.25
C VAL A 161 5.88 -25.73 -2.04
N ILE A 162 5.99 -27.06 -2.23
CA ILE A 162 4.95 -27.86 -2.91
C ILE A 162 3.63 -27.80 -2.12
N LEU A 163 3.67 -28.06 -0.82
CA LEU A 163 2.48 -28.01 0.04
C LEU A 163 1.85 -26.61 0.04
N TYR A 164 2.67 -25.58 0.20
CA TYR A 164 2.21 -24.19 0.15
C TYR A 164 1.64 -23.83 -1.23
N THR A 165 2.23 -24.30 -2.32
CA THR A 165 1.72 -24.03 -3.68
C THR A 165 0.35 -24.68 -3.87
N GLY A 166 0.15 -25.90 -3.37
CA GLY A 166 -1.17 -26.54 -3.35
C GLY A 166 -2.21 -25.70 -2.61
N TRP A 167 -1.87 -25.22 -1.42
CA TRP A 167 -2.71 -24.27 -0.67
C TRP A 167 -2.96 -22.97 -1.43
N TYR A 168 -1.92 -22.37 -2.00
CA TYR A 168 -1.98 -21.11 -2.73
C TYR A 168 -2.96 -21.17 -3.91
N VAL A 169 -2.93 -22.28 -4.67
CA VAL A 169 -3.82 -22.53 -5.82
C VAL A 169 -5.27 -22.71 -5.35
N TYR A 170 -5.48 -23.51 -4.32
CA TYR A 170 -6.80 -23.69 -3.72
C TYR A 170 -7.38 -22.35 -3.21
N ASP A 171 -6.55 -21.58 -2.52
CA ASP A 171 -6.92 -20.33 -1.87
C ASP A 171 -6.86 -19.11 -2.82
N PHE A 172 -6.51 -19.29 -4.10
CA PHE A 172 -6.09 -18.21 -4.99
C PHE A 172 -7.04 -17.00 -5.01
N ARG A 173 -8.36 -17.25 -5.05
CA ARG A 173 -9.39 -16.19 -5.14
C ARG A 173 -9.86 -15.63 -3.81
N THR A 174 -9.28 -16.01 -2.67
CA THR A 174 -9.77 -15.56 -1.36
C THR A 174 -9.65 -14.04 -1.15
N HIS A 175 -8.68 -13.41 -1.81
CA HIS A 175 -8.57 -11.94 -1.82
C HIS A 175 -9.79 -11.24 -2.47
N GLU A 176 -10.62 -11.96 -3.22
CA GLU A 176 -11.88 -11.47 -3.80
C GLU A 176 -13.09 -11.92 -2.99
N LYS A 177 -12.90 -12.78 -1.98
CA LYS A 177 -13.99 -13.42 -1.21
C LYS A 177 -14.02 -13.03 0.27
N GLY A 178 -13.45 -11.87 0.59
CA GLY A 178 -13.50 -11.27 1.93
C GLY A 178 -12.36 -11.68 2.87
N GLY A 179 -11.34 -12.40 2.38
CA GLY A 179 -10.12 -12.73 3.11
C GLY A 179 -10.29 -13.72 4.28
N HIS A 180 -9.17 -14.01 4.95
CA HIS A 180 -9.06 -14.93 6.09
C HIS A 180 -8.67 -14.19 7.36
N ARG A 181 -9.58 -13.37 7.88
CA ARG A 181 -9.27 -12.49 9.01
C ARG A 181 -8.88 -13.30 10.25
N VAL A 182 -7.68 -13.03 10.77
CA VAL A 182 -7.13 -13.63 12.00
C VAL A 182 -7.14 -12.58 13.12
N HIS A 183 -8.06 -12.72 14.08
CA HIS A 183 -8.29 -11.70 15.10
C HIS A 183 -7.14 -11.46 16.07
N TRP A 184 -6.35 -12.49 16.40
CA TRP A 184 -5.19 -12.31 17.28
C TRP A 184 -4.05 -11.61 16.54
N TYR A 185 -3.88 -11.87 15.24
CA TYR A 185 -2.90 -11.19 14.40
C TYR A 185 -3.20 -9.70 14.28
N ARG A 186 -4.46 -9.30 14.05
CA ARG A 186 -4.89 -7.89 14.06
C ARG A 186 -4.67 -7.18 15.40
N ARG A 187 -4.52 -7.92 16.50
CA ARG A 187 -4.31 -7.41 17.87
C ARG A 187 -2.85 -7.46 18.34
N TRP A 188 -1.90 -7.76 17.46
CA TRP A 188 -0.48 -7.74 17.81
C TRP A 188 -0.03 -6.38 18.34
N LYS A 189 0.84 -6.40 19.35
CA LYS A 189 1.43 -5.19 19.96
C LYS A 189 2.25 -4.36 18.97
N LEU A 190 2.73 -4.98 17.88
CA LEU A 190 3.37 -4.30 16.76
C LEU A 190 2.52 -3.14 16.22
N TRP A 191 1.20 -3.35 16.07
CA TRP A 191 0.29 -2.35 15.53
C TRP A 191 0.06 -1.19 16.48
N THR A 192 -0.04 -1.47 17.79
CA THR A 192 -0.09 -0.42 18.82
C THR A 192 1.19 0.42 18.81
N LYS A 193 2.36 -0.22 18.64
CA LYS A 193 3.64 0.51 18.55
C LYS A 193 3.75 1.36 17.28
N MET A 194 3.16 0.91 16.18
CA MET A 194 3.05 1.70 14.96
C MET A 194 2.09 2.89 15.17
N ALA A 195 0.93 2.67 15.79
CA ALA A 195 0.00 3.76 16.14
C ALA A 195 0.66 4.81 17.04
N GLU A 196 1.44 4.39 18.04
CA GLU A 196 2.22 5.29 18.91
C GLU A 196 3.42 5.96 18.20
N TYR A 197 3.92 5.41 17.09
CA TYR A 197 5.02 6.01 16.33
C TYR A 197 4.58 7.30 15.64
N PHE A 198 3.37 7.29 15.07
CA PHE A 198 2.72 8.41 14.36
C PHE A 198 1.66 9.15 15.20
N PRO A 199 1.66 8.99 16.53
CA PRO A 199 0.48 9.24 17.38
C PRO A 199 -0.88 9.24 16.66
N ILE A 200 -1.29 8.09 16.11
CA ILE A 200 -2.50 7.97 15.29
C ILE A 200 -3.74 8.15 16.16
N CYS A 201 -4.62 9.08 15.78
CA CYS A 201 -5.92 9.29 16.40
C CYS A 201 -7.04 8.94 15.40
N LEU A 202 -7.95 8.05 15.78
CA LEU A 202 -9.13 7.70 15.00
C LEU A 202 -10.37 8.33 15.65
N ILE A 203 -10.98 9.29 14.96
CA ILE A 203 -12.11 10.09 15.43
C ILE A 203 -13.37 9.61 14.73
N LYS A 204 -14.41 9.36 15.53
CA LYS A 204 -15.75 8.98 15.08
C LYS A 204 -16.67 10.19 15.22
N THR A 205 -17.29 10.64 14.12
CA THR A 205 -18.28 11.74 14.19
C THR A 205 -19.72 11.25 14.32
N ALA A 206 -20.02 10.02 13.87
CA ALA A 206 -21.37 9.44 13.96
C ALA A 206 -21.34 7.92 14.23
N GLY A 207 -22.45 7.40 14.73
CA GLY A 207 -22.68 5.96 14.84
C GLY A 207 -22.77 5.29 13.47
N LEU A 208 -22.28 4.05 13.37
CA LEU A 208 -22.48 3.18 12.20
C LEU A 208 -23.28 1.96 12.66
N PRO A 209 -24.61 1.94 12.46
CA PRO A 209 -25.44 0.77 12.69
C PRO A 209 -24.92 -0.50 12.01
N ALA A 210 -24.84 -1.61 12.74
CA ALA A 210 -24.38 -2.90 12.18
C ALA A 210 -25.44 -3.63 11.35
N ASP A 211 -26.62 -3.02 11.13
CA ASP A 211 -27.74 -3.55 10.35
C ASP A 211 -27.56 -3.37 8.83
N ARG A 212 -26.48 -2.72 8.40
CA ARG A 212 -26.19 -2.41 6.99
C ARG A 212 -24.70 -2.45 6.68
N ASN A 213 -24.38 -2.33 5.40
CA ASN A 213 -23.01 -2.31 4.90
C ASN A 213 -22.59 -0.91 4.46
N TYR A 214 -21.28 -0.66 4.51
CA TYR A 214 -20.68 0.64 4.24
C TYR A 214 -19.58 0.54 3.19
N ILE A 215 -19.44 1.59 2.40
CA ILE A 215 -18.21 1.89 1.65
C ILE A 215 -17.59 3.15 2.26
N MET A 216 -16.42 3.00 2.87
CA MET A 216 -15.65 4.10 3.43
C MET A 216 -14.62 4.57 2.41
N GLY A 217 -14.74 5.82 1.95
CA GLY A 217 -13.75 6.42 1.07
C GLY A 217 -12.69 7.15 1.90
N TYR A 218 -11.46 6.64 1.91
CA TYR A 218 -10.32 7.19 2.63
C TYR A 218 -9.53 8.18 1.77
N HIS A 219 -9.25 9.36 2.33
CA HIS A 219 -8.55 10.47 1.67
C HIS A 219 -7.59 11.17 2.65
N PRO A 220 -6.42 11.67 2.21
CA PRO A 220 -5.72 11.35 0.98
C PRO A 220 -5.02 9.97 1.07
N HIS A 221 -4.53 9.45 -0.05
CA HIS A 221 -3.75 8.20 -0.05
C HIS A 221 -2.39 8.32 0.69
N GLY A 222 -1.69 9.45 0.57
CA GLY A 222 -0.28 9.56 0.98
C GLY A 222 0.63 8.58 0.22
N ILE A 223 1.88 8.40 0.66
CA ILE A 223 2.81 7.48 -0.03
C ILE A 223 2.47 6.02 0.27
N MET A 224 2.24 5.68 1.54
CA MET A 224 2.01 4.30 1.99
C MET A 224 0.67 4.09 2.69
N ALA A 225 -0.15 5.14 2.80
CA ALA A 225 -1.44 5.10 3.49
C ALA A 225 -1.37 4.47 4.89
N ALA A 226 -0.36 4.84 5.68
CA ALA A 226 -0.07 4.36 7.02
C ALA A 226 -1.28 4.47 7.96
N GLY A 227 -2.01 5.60 7.92
CA GLY A 227 -3.23 5.78 8.70
C GLY A 227 -4.31 4.76 8.33
N SER A 228 -4.53 4.54 7.03
CA SER A 228 -5.53 3.57 6.54
C SER A 228 -5.21 2.15 7.01
N PHE A 229 -3.93 1.76 6.95
CA PHE A 229 -3.48 0.43 7.31
C PHE A 229 -3.69 0.16 8.79
N ILE A 230 -3.27 1.08 9.66
CA ILE A 230 -3.41 0.90 11.10
C ILE A 230 -4.87 1.00 11.55
N ASN A 231 -5.62 1.99 11.05
CA ASN A 231 -6.99 2.21 11.47
C ASN A 231 -7.96 1.11 11.01
N PHE A 232 -7.78 0.57 9.80
CA PHE A 232 -8.77 -0.33 9.20
C PHE A 232 -8.24 -1.74 8.94
N GLY A 233 -6.93 -1.91 8.77
CA GLY A 233 -6.31 -3.24 8.64
C GLY A 233 -6.03 -3.91 9.99
N THR A 234 -5.81 -3.14 11.05
CA THR A 234 -5.39 -3.65 12.37
C THR A 234 -6.34 -3.22 13.48
N GLU A 235 -6.03 -3.56 14.73
CA GLU A 235 -6.66 -3.01 15.94
C GLU A 235 -5.74 -2.02 16.67
N GLY A 236 -4.72 -1.47 15.99
CA GLY A 236 -3.74 -0.56 16.59
C GLY A 236 -4.36 0.70 17.22
N THR A 237 -5.47 1.19 16.68
CA THR A 237 -6.26 2.32 17.22
C THR A 237 -7.61 1.89 17.82
N GLY A 238 -7.86 0.58 17.95
CA GLY A 238 -9.08 0.05 18.55
C GLY A 238 -10.34 0.26 17.72
N PHE A 239 -10.28 0.05 16.40
CA PHE A 239 -11.43 0.20 15.49
C PHE A 239 -12.67 -0.53 15.99
N ALA A 240 -12.54 -1.79 16.40
CA ALA A 240 -13.67 -2.59 16.86
C ALA A 240 -14.37 -2.02 18.11
N LYS A 241 -13.64 -1.24 18.93
CA LYS A 241 -14.20 -0.53 20.10
C LYS A 241 -14.97 0.71 19.67
N LEU A 242 -14.50 1.44 18.66
CA LEU A 242 -15.16 2.66 18.16
C LEU A 242 -16.39 2.36 17.32
N PHE A 243 -16.34 1.29 16.53
CA PHE A 243 -17.40 0.84 15.63
C PHE A 243 -17.81 -0.61 15.95
N PRO A 244 -18.49 -0.84 17.08
CA PRO A 244 -18.89 -2.19 17.48
C PRO A 244 -19.83 -2.81 16.43
N GLY A 245 -19.59 -4.08 16.11
CA GLY A 245 -20.37 -4.80 15.10
C GLY A 245 -19.99 -4.50 13.65
N ILE A 246 -19.04 -3.59 13.41
CA ILE A 246 -18.54 -3.29 12.05
C ILE A 246 -17.24 -4.04 11.77
N ALA A 247 -17.24 -4.82 10.68
CA ALA A 247 -16.10 -5.56 10.16
C ALA A 247 -15.36 -4.75 9.07
N PRO A 248 -14.15 -4.22 9.33
CA PRO A 248 -13.42 -3.43 8.35
C PRO A 248 -12.66 -4.31 7.36
N HIS A 249 -12.85 -4.06 6.06
CA HIS A 249 -12.14 -4.69 4.96
C HIS A 249 -11.37 -3.61 4.20
N LEU A 250 -10.14 -3.36 4.63
CA LEU A 250 -9.22 -2.49 3.87
C LEU A 250 -8.90 -3.15 2.53
N MET A 251 -9.04 -2.37 1.46
CA MET A 251 -8.86 -2.87 0.10
C MET A 251 -7.57 -2.31 -0.51
N THR A 252 -6.75 -3.19 -1.10
CA THR A 252 -5.46 -2.83 -1.68
C THR A 252 -5.26 -3.43 -3.07
N LEU A 253 -4.21 -3.00 -3.78
CA LEU A 253 -3.89 -3.41 -5.14
C LEU A 253 -3.90 -4.94 -5.30
N THR A 254 -4.59 -5.44 -6.33
CA THR A 254 -4.68 -6.89 -6.62
C THR A 254 -3.31 -7.57 -6.75
N LEU A 255 -2.31 -6.86 -7.26
CA LEU A 255 -0.95 -7.37 -7.40
C LEU A 255 -0.33 -7.83 -6.08
N ASN A 256 -0.71 -7.21 -4.95
CA ASN A 256 -0.20 -7.59 -3.63
C ASN A 256 -0.55 -9.04 -3.26
N PHE A 257 -1.63 -9.58 -3.83
CA PHE A 257 -2.09 -10.95 -3.57
C PHE A 257 -1.47 -11.98 -4.51
N MET A 258 -0.65 -11.56 -5.47
CA MET A 258 0.07 -12.45 -6.39
C MET A 258 1.42 -12.91 -5.82
N PHE A 259 1.89 -12.28 -4.73
CA PHE A 259 3.15 -12.64 -4.09
C PHE A 259 2.91 -13.71 -3.01
N PRO A 260 3.58 -14.87 -3.08
CA PRO A 260 3.45 -15.93 -2.09
C PRO A 260 3.89 -15.43 -0.70
N PHE A 261 3.26 -15.97 0.34
CA PHE A 261 3.40 -15.64 1.76
C PHE A 261 3.01 -14.20 2.13
N TYR A 262 3.41 -13.19 1.35
CA TYR A 262 2.99 -11.81 1.57
C TYR A 262 1.47 -11.64 1.46
N ARG A 263 0.85 -12.31 0.50
CA ARG A 263 -0.63 -12.34 0.39
C ARG A 263 -1.30 -12.84 1.67
N ASP A 264 -0.70 -13.82 2.35
CA ASP A 264 -1.30 -14.46 3.53
C ASP A 264 -1.23 -13.52 4.74
N LEU A 265 -0.17 -12.71 4.84
CA LEU A 265 -0.10 -11.61 5.82
C LEU A 265 -1.24 -10.62 5.61
N LEU A 266 -1.51 -10.21 4.36
CA LEU A 266 -2.60 -9.28 4.07
C LEU A 266 -3.98 -9.91 4.35
N LEU A 267 -4.21 -11.13 3.87
CA LEU A 267 -5.47 -11.86 4.09
C LEU A 267 -5.71 -12.11 5.59
N GLY A 268 -4.66 -12.40 6.35
CA GLY A 268 -4.68 -12.56 7.80
C GLY A 268 -5.14 -11.30 8.54
N LEU A 269 -4.82 -10.11 8.02
CA LEU A 269 -5.35 -8.84 8.53
C LEU A 269 -6.80 -8.57 8.09
N GLY A 270 -7.38 -9.42 7.25
CA GLY A 270 -8.68 -9.20 6.62
C GLY A 270 -8.63 -8.17 5.48
N ILE A 271 -7.43 -7.85 4.99
CA ILE A 271 -7.20 -6.98 3.83
C ILE A 271 -7.50 -7.78 2.57
N VAL A 272 -8.18 -7.15 1.62
CA VAL A 272 -8.68 -7.76 0.39
C VAL A 272 -8.27 -6.96 -0.84
N SER A 273 -8.56 -7.50 -2.02
CA SER A 273 -8.25 -6.80 -3.27
C SER A 273 -9.26 -5.70 -3.58
N VAL A 274 -8.77 -4.54 -4.02
CA VAL A 274 -9.59 -3.44 -4.57
C VAL A 274 -10.06 -3.76 -5.98
N CYS A 275 -10.91 -4.77 -6.11
CA CYS A 275 -11.60 -5.13 -7.35
C CYS A 275 -13.12 -5.15 -7.15
N ARG A 276 -13.87 -5.07 -8.25
CA ARG A 276 -15.34 -5.10 -8.23
C ARG A 276 -15.86 -6.37 -7.56
N ASP A 277 -15.31 -7.52 -7.91
CA ASP A 277 -15.74 -8.82 -7.38
C ASP A 277 -15.60 -8.87 -5.86
N SER A 278 -14.50 -8.34 -5.32
CA SER A 278 -14.28 -8.24 -3.87
C SER A 278 -15.29 -7.32 -3.18
N LEU A 279 -15.54 -6.16 -3.77
CA LEU A 279 -16.54 -5.22 -3.25
C LEU A 279 -17.93 -5.84 -3.23
N ASP A 280 -18.38 -6.39 -4.36
CA ASP A 280 -19.70 -7.03 -4.45
C ASP A 280 -19.81 -8.22 -3.49
N TRP A 281 -18.76 -9.02 -3.32
CA TRP A 281 -18.77 -10.14 -2.38
C TRP A 281 -18.90 -9.68 -0.93
N ILE A 282 -18.16 -8.65 -0.52
CA ILE A 282 -18.27 -8.10 0.84
C ILE A 282 -19.67 -7.55 1.08
N LEU A 283 -20.25 -6.85 0.10
CA LEU A 283 -21.52 -6.17 0.28
C LEU A 283 -22.74 -7.09 0.15
N LYS A 284 -22.63 -8.21 -0.58
CA LYS A 284 -23.74 -9.15 -0.82
C LYS A 284 -23.64 -10.45 -0.03
N ASN A 285 -22.44 -11.01 0.10
CA ASN A 285 -22.26 -12.40 0.56
C ASN A 285 -21.78 -12.51 2.01
N LYS A 286 -21.23 -11.44 2.61
CA LYS A 286 -20.77 -11.43 4.01
C LYS A 286 -21.85 -11.00 5.03
N GLY A 287 -23.10 -10.85 4.60
CA GLY A 287 -24.18 -10.33 5.45
C GLY A 287 -24.05 -8.83 5.69
N VAL A 288 -24.57 -8.35 6.82
CA VAL A 288 -24.55 -6.94 7.23
C VAL A 288 -23.40 -6.64 8.21
N GLY A 289 -23.16 -5.36 8.51
CA GLY A 289 -22.10 -4.93 9.43
C GLY A 289 -20.72 -4.94 8.79
N ASN A 290 -20.61 -4.92 7.46
CA ASN A 290 -19.32 -4.87 6.77
C ASN A 290 -19.01 -3.44 6.30
N ALA A 291 -17.75 -3.02 6.44
CA ALA A 291 -17.24 -1.79 5.87
C ALA A 291 -16.13 -2.10 4.87
N ALA A 292 -16.33 -1.77 3.60
CA ALA A 292 -15.28 -1.81 2.58
C ALA A 292 -14.54 -0.47 2.55
N ILE A 293 -13.23 -0.47 2.83
CA ILE A 293 -12.43 0.75 2.92
C ILE A 293 -11.59 0.89 1.66
N ILE A 294 -11.85 1.94 0.88
CA ILE A 294 -11.18 2.23 -0.38
C ILE A 294 -10.36 3.50 -0.23
N VAL A 295 -9.07 3.41 -0.49
CA VAL A 295 -8.20 4.59 -0.64
C VAL A 295 -8.38 5.14 -2.06
N VAL A 296 -9.27 6.12 -2.21
CA VAL A 296 -9.92 6.42 -3.51
C VAL A 296 -8.95 6.96 -4.55
N GLY A 297 -8.04 7.85 -4.17
CA GLY A 297 -7.07 8.43 -5.10
C GLY A 297 -6.02 7.47 -5.63
N GLY A 298 -5.75 6.40 -4.88
CA GLY A 298 -4.77 5.38 -5.24
C GLY A 298 -3.38 5.95 -5.55
N ALA A 299 -2.70 5.30 -6.49
CA ALA A 299 -1.37 5.69 -6.93
C ALA A 299 -1.28 7.07 -7.63
N GLN A 300 -2.39 7.76 -7.88
CA GLN A 300 -2.34 9.13 -8.42
C GLN A 300 -2.07 10.14 -7.30
N GLU A 301 -2.88 10.12 -6.25
CA GLU A 301 -2.68 10.99 -5.08
C GLU A 301 -1.35 10.74 -4.39
N ALA A 302 -0.82 9.51 -4.44
CA ALA A 302 0.52 9.22 -3.90
C ALA A 302 1.63 10.05 -4.57
N LEU A 303 1.48 10.43 -5.85
CA LEU A 303 2.43 11.31 -6.54
C LEU A 303 2.30 12.77 -6.15
N ASP A 304 1.14 13.17 -5.61
CA ASP A 304 0.84 14.53 -5.16
C ASP A 304 1.00 14.66 -3.62
N ALA A 305 1.47 13.60 -2.96
CA ALA A 305 1.75 13.56 -1.54
C ALA A 305 3.06 14.33 -1.23
N HIS A 306 2.95 15.66 -1.20
CA HIS A 306 4.00 16.57 -0.79
C HIS A 306 3.80 17.02 0.66
N ARG A 307 4.92 17.08 1.40
CA ARG A 307 4.94 17.50 2.79
C ARG A 307 4.71 19.01 2.89
N ASN A 308 3.88 19.42 3.86
CA ASN A 308 3.56 20.84 4.14
C ASN A 308 3.03 21.61 2.92
N ALA A 309 2.27 20.94 2.07
CA ALA A 309 1.62 21.52 0.90
C ALA A 309 0.09 21.38 0.99
N ASP A 310 -0.61 22.06 0.09
CA ASP A 310 -2.05 21.86 -0.10
C ASP A 310 -2.37 20.39 -0.40
N ILE A 311 -3.56 19.95 0.02
CA ILE A 311 -3.97 18.57 -0.12
C ILE A 311 -4.73 18.42 -1.43
N ALA A 312 -4.10 17.79 -2.42
CA ALA A 312 -4.71 17.46 -3.70
C ALA A 312 -5.31 16.04 -3.66
N LEU A 313 -6.62 15.95 -3.88
CA LEU A 313 -7.35 14.69 -4.03
C LEU A 313 -7.67 14.42 -5.50
N THR A 314 -7.53 13.18 -5.94
CA THR A 314 -8.01 12.70 -7.23
C THR A 314 -9.38 12.05 -7.01
N LEU A 315 -10.46 12.84 -7.07
CA LEU A 315 -11.80 12.39 -6.73
C LEU A 315 -12.85 12.73 -7.80
N THR A 316 -12.70 13.83 -8.54
CA THR A 316 -13.70 14.31 -9.52
C THR A 316 -14.08 13.23 -10.54
N SER A 317 -13.09 12.48 -11.02
CA SER A 317 -13.27 11.39 -11.98
C SER A 317 -13.54 10.02 -11.34
N ARG A 318 -13.44 9.88 -10.01
CA ARG A 318 -13.47 8.59 -9.29
C ARG A 318 -14.88 8.21 -8.85
N LYS A 319 -15.79 7.99 -9.80
CA LYS A 319 -17.21 7.69 -9.50
C LYS A 319 -17.52 6.19 -9.36
N GLY A 320 -16.52 5.32 -9.51
CA GLY A 320 -16.70 3.87 -9.49
C GLY A 320 -17.27 3.34 -8.17
N PHE A 321 -16.77 3.83 -7.03
CA PHE A 321 -17.25 3.39 -5.72
C PHE A 321 -18.67 3.88 -5.42
N ILE A 322 -19.05 5.06 -5.90
CA ILE A 322 -20.42 5.59 -5.84
C ILE A 322 -21.39 4.67 -6.60
N LYS A 323 -21.00 4.27 -7.81
CA LYS A 323 -21.79 3.32 -8.61
C LYS A 323 -21.99 2.00 -7.86
N ILE A 324 -20.94 1.44 -7.26
CA ILE A 324 -21.04 0.19 -6.49
C ILE A 324 -21.89 0.37 -5.22
N ALA A 325 -21.80 1.50 -4.54
CA ALA A 325 -22.65 1.83 -3.39
C ALA A 325 -24.13 1.80 -3.78
N LEU A 326 -24.51 2.48 -4.88
CA LEU A 326 -25.87 2.47 -5.43
C LEU A 326 -26.32 1.05 -5.79
N GLN A 327 -25.49 0.28 -6.47
CA GLN A 327 -25.84 -1.08 -6.89
C GLN A 327 -26.08 -2.04 -5.73
N ASN A 328 -25.47 -1.78 -4.57
CA ASN A 328 -25.52 -2.65 -3.40
C ASN A 328 -26.34 -2.07 -2.23
N GLY A 329 -26.81 -0.82 -2.32
CA GLY A 329 -27.47 -0.14 -1.19
C GLY A 329 -26.55 0.06 0.01
N ALA A 330 -25.24 0.17 -0.23
CA ALA A 330 -24.23 0.36 0.82
C ALA A 330 -24.07 1.85 1.13
N ASP A 331 -24.14 2.22 2.40
CA ASP A 331 -24.02 3.61 2.82
C ASP A 331 -22.59 4.12 2.60
N LEU A 332 -22.46 5.36 2.12
CA LEU A 332 -21.16 5.97 1.85
C LEU A 332 -20.68 6.71 3.10
N VAL A 333 -19.41 6.51 3.48
CA VAL A 333 -18.82 7.20 4.63
C VAL A 333 -17.55 7.93 4.17
N PRO A 334 -17.53 9.28 4.18
CA PRO A 334 -16.30 10.02 3.90
C PRO A 334 -15.33 9.86 5.07
N VAL A 335 -14.07 9.55 4.77
CA VAL A 335 -13.00 9.45 5.76
C VAL A 335 -11.84 10.34 5.32
N PHE A 336 -11.40 11.23 6.22
CA PHE A 336 -10.28 12.13 5.97
C PHE A 336 -9.14 11.91 6.97
N SER A 337 -7.90 11.80 6.49
CA SER A 337 -6.70 11.56 7.31
C SER A 337 -5.70 12.71 7.19
N PHE A 338 -5.66 13.55 8.21
CA PHE A 338 -4.70 14.64 8.32
C PHE A 338 -3.32 14.11 8.68
N GLY A 339 -2.27 14.73 8.14
CA GLY A 339 -0.88 14.37 8.40
C GLY A 339 -0.32 13.24 7.53
N GLU A 340 -1.17 12.55 6.76
CA GLU A 340 -0.78 11.42 5.91
C GLU A 340 0.29 11.79 4.88
N ASN A 341 0.16 12.93 4.21
CA ASN A 341 1.13 13.42 3.22
C ASN A 341 2.47 13.85 3.85
N ASN A 342 2.52 14.03 5.17
CA ASN A 342 3.70 14.54 5.89
C ASN A 342 4.59 13.43 6.47
N VAL A 343 4.23 12.16 6.27
CA VAL A 343 4.99 11.01 6.79
C VAL A 343 6.25 10.71 5.97
N TYR A 344 6.34 11.23 4.75
CA TYR A 344 7.51 11.14 3.89
C TYR A 344 7.75 12.48 3.19
N ALA A 345 8.99 12.70 2.76
CA ALA A 345 9.33 13.78 1.84
C ALA A 345 9.43 13.21 0.44
N GLN A 346 8.82 13.88 -0.54
CA GLN A 346 8.79 13.46 -1.94
C GLN A 346 9.53 14.49 -2.79
N ALA A 347 10.33 14.03 -3.75
CA ALA A 347 10.97 14.89 -4.73
C ALA A 347 9.92 15.65 -5.55
N ALA A 348 10.18 16.92 -5.86
CA ALA A 348 9.28 17.74 -6.66
C ALA A 348 9.08 17.12 -8.05
N ASN A 349 7.83 16.88 -8.42
CA ASN A 349 7.43 16.25 -9.68
C ASN A 349 6.18 16.94 -10.27
N PRO A 350 6.21 18.26 -10.54
CA PRO A 350 5.04 18.99 -11.03
C PRO A 350 4.53 18.42 -12.36
N PRO A 351 3.23 18.59 -12.69
CA PRO A 351 2.68 18.24 -13.99
C PRO A 351 3.52 18.83 -15.14
N GLY A 352 3.86 17.99 -16.13
CA GLY A 352 4.72 18.38 -17.27
C GLY A 352 6.23 18.24 -17.02
N SER A 353 6.67 17.86 -15.80
CA SER A 353 8.07 17.51 -15.57
C SER A 353 8.42 16.13 -16.13
N LYS A 354 9.68 15.96 -16.58
CA LYS A 354 10.19 14.66 -17.05
C LYS A 354 10.00 13.54 -16.02
N LEU A 355 10.19 13.85 -14.74
CA LEU A 355 9.99 12.89 -13.65
C LEU A 355 8.53 12.43 -13.59
N ARG A 356 7.57 13.38 -13.62
CA ARG A 356 6.13 13.07 -13.63
C ARG A 356 5.74 12.26 -14.86
N ASP A 357 6.30 12.55 -16.02
CA ASP A 357 6.02 11.82 -17.26
C ASP A 357 6.48 10.35 -17.18
N ILE A 358 7.68 10.11 -16.65
CA ILE A 358 8.20 8.74 -16.41
C ILE A 358 7.29 8.00 -15.41
N GLN A 359 6.96 8.64 -14.30
CA GLN A 359 6.08 8.09 -13.26
C GLN A 359 4.69 7.72 -13.81
N MET A 360 4.11 8.58 -14.64
CA MET A 360 2.81 8.37 -15.28
C MET A 360 2.86 7.27 -16.35
N ARG A 361 3.95 7.20 -17.12
CA ARG A 361 4.17 6.11 -18.08
C ARG A 361 4.27 4.77 -17.38
N PHE A 362 5.03 4.68 -16.28
CA PHE A 362 5.15 3.47 -15.48
C PHE A 362 3.80 3.04 -14.88
N LYS A 363 3.05 3.98 -14.30
CA LYS A 363 1.68 3.76 -13.81
C LYS A 363 0.75 3.19 -14.87
N ARG A 364 0.82 3.67 -16.11
CA ARG A 364 -0.03 3.16 -17.21
C ARG A 364 0.29 1.71 -17.57
N ILE A 365 1.54 1.28 -17.40
CA ILE A 365 2.00 -0.07 -17.74
C ILE A 365 1.70 -1.05 -16.60
N VAL A 366 2.03 -0.66 -15.37
CA VAL A 366 2.10 -1.56 -14.20
C VAL A 366 0.91 -1.37 -13.23
N GLY A 367 0.22 -0.23 -13.27
CA GLY A 367 -0.96 0.05 -12.43
C GLY A 367 -0.64 0.75 -11.11
N PHE A 368 0.64 0.96 -10.78
CA PHE A 368 1.08 1.81 -9.67
C PHE A 368 2.22 2.73 -10.13
N SER A 369 2.41 3.87 -9.46
CA SER A 369 3.53 4.77 -9.74
C SER A 369 4.44 4.81 -8.52
N PRO A 370 5.76 4.61 -8.65
CA PRO A 370 6.68 4.75 -7.54
C PRO A 370 6.96 6.26 -7.33
N PRO A 371 6.52 6.84 -6.20
CA PRO A 371 6.98 8.16 -5.81
C PRO A 371 8.48 8.10 -5.52
N VAL A 372 9.22 9.17 -5.82
CA VAL A 372 10.62 9.29 -5.39
C VAL A 372 10.59 9.97 -4.03
N PHE A 373 10.74 9.18 -2.97
CA PHE A 373 10.56 9.67 -1.60
C PHE A 373 11.69 9.23 -0.69
N HIS A 374 11.81 9.95 0.42
CA HIS A 374 12.63 9.54 1.55
C HIS A 374 11.91 9.87 2.86
N GLY A 375 12.20 9.07 3.87
CA GLY A 375 11.96 9.38 5.26
C GLY A 375 13.29 9.53 5.97
N ARG A 376 13.44 8.77 7.04
CA ARG A 376 14.61 8.68 7.92
C ARG A 376 15.15 7.25 7.95
N GLY A 377 16.34 7.09 8.50
CA GLY A 377 16.91 5.77 8.77
C GLY A 377 16.41 5.16 10.08
N LEU A 378 16.90 3.95 10.35
CA LEU A 378 16.58 3.22 11.58
C LEU A 378 17.24 3.91 12.79
N LEU A 379 18.51 4.27 12.66
CA LEU A 379 19.31 4.93 13.71
C LEU A 379 19.63 6.40 13.44
N GLN A 380 19.34 6.92 12.25
CA GLN A 380 19.56 8.34 11.91
C GLN A 380 18.31 8.99 11.32
N TYR A 381 18.30 10.32 11.26
CA TYR A 381 17.14 11.15 10.95
C TYR A 381 17.16 11.76 9.55
N SER A 382 18.28 11.67 8.84
CA SER A 382 18.57 12.42 7.61
C SER A 382 17.99 11.80 6.34
N CYS A 383 18.01 10.48 6.16
CA CYS A 383 17.49 9.84 4.93
C CYS A 383 17.19 8.35 5.16
N GLY A 384 16.15 7.78 4.55
CA GLY A 384 15.92 6.33 4.60
C GLY A 384 14.49 5.95 4.23
N TYR A 385 14.10 4.71 4.46
CA TYR A 385 12.76 4.21 4.13
C TYR A 385 11.78 4.26 5.31
N VAL A 386 12.26 4.52 6.53
CA VAL A 386 11.41 4.63 7.72
C VAL A 386 10.71 5.99 7.69
N PRO A 387 9.39 6.07 7.90
CA PRO A 387 8.64 7.31 7.77
C PRO A 387 9.04 8.32 8.85
N PHE A 388 8.84 9.61 8.61
CA PHE A 388 8.96 10.63 9.63
C PHE A 388 7.90 10.45 10.72
N ARG A 389 8.24 10.82 11.96
CA ARG A 389 7.30 10.83 13.07
C ARG A 389 6.41 12.06 12.96
N THR A 390 5.27 11.88 12.31
CA THR A 390 4.25 12.93 12.13
C THR A 390 2.93 12.42 12.71
N ARG A 391 2.19 13.31 13.40
CA ARG A 391 0.85 12.99 13.90
C ARG A 391 -0.09 12.69 12.74
N ILE A 392 -0.84 11.59 12.83
CA ILE A 392 -1.91 11.26 11.88
C ILE A 392 -3.25 11.32 12.61
N THR A 393 -4.18 12.12 12.11
CA THR A 393 -5.55 12.20 12.67
C THR A 393 -6.54 11.82 11.59
N THR A 394 -7.18 10.67 11.74
CA THR A 394 -8.18 10.16 10.80
C THR A 394 -9.58 10.39 11.37
N VAL A 395 -10.40 11.11 10.64
CA VAL A 395 -11.78 11.42 10.99
C VAL A 395 -12.72 10.60 10.09
N VAL A 396 -13.58 9.80 10.70
CA VAL A 396 -14.64 9.04 10.03
C VAL A 396 -15.92 9.85 10.12
N GLY A 397 -16.40 10.33 8.96
CA GLY A 397 -17.58 11.18 8.84
C GLY A 397 -18.91 10.44 9.06
N ALA A 398 -20.00 11.20 8.95
CA ALA A 398 -21.35 10.64 9.06
C ALA A 398 -21.72 9.82 7.81
N PRO A 399 -22.47 8.72 7.96
CA PRO A 399 -22.91 7.92 6.81
C PRO A 399 -23.93 8.67 5.96
N ILE A 400 -23.70 8.68 4.65
CA ILE A 400 -24.64 9.14 3.63
C ILE A 400 -25.50 7.93 3.24
N ARG A 401 -26.79 8.00 3.54
CA ARG A 401 -27.73 6.91 3.27
C ARG A 401 -27.89 6.70 1.76
N VAL A 402 -27.74 5.46 1.32
CA VAL A 402 -27.88 5.08 -0.10
C VAL A 402 -29.05 4.13 -0.28
N THR A 403 -29.99 4.52 -1.15
CA THR A 403 -31.06 3.63 -1.62
C THR A 403 -30.52 2.79 -2.78
N GLN A 404 -30.76 1.48 -2.74
CA GLN A 404 -30.27 0.57 -3.77
C GLN A 404 -30.92 0.85 -5.13
N VAL A 405 -30.10 0.93 -6.18
CA VAL A 405 -30.51 1.02 -7.58
C VAL A 405 -29.64 0.07 -8.40
N LEU A 406 -30.23 -1.01 -8.95
CA LEU A 406 -29.48 -2.07 -9.65
C LEU A 406 -28.73 -1.57 -10.88
N LYS A 407 -29.33 -0.64 -11.62
CA LYS A 407 -28.78 -0.02 -12.83
C LYS A 407 -28.83 1.51 -12.68
N PRO A 408 -27.92 2.11 -11.89
CA PRO A 408 -27.96 3.54 -11.63
C PRO A 408 -27.65 4.34 -12.90
N THR A 409 -28.38 5.41 -13.13
CA THR A 409 -28.11 6.36 -14.23
C THR A 409 -26.86 7.19 -13.92
N GLN A 410 -26.26 7.80 -14.94
CA GLN A 410 -25.10 8.68 -14.73
C GLN A 410 -25.45 9.88 -13.83
N GLN A 411 -26.66 10.43 -13.99
CA GLN A 411 -27.15 11.51 -13.14
C GLN A 411 -27.23 11.11 -11.66
N GLN A 412 -27.80 9.94 -11.35
CA GLN A 412 -27.85 9.44 -9.96
C GLN A 412 -26.45 9.25 -9.36
N ILE A 413 -25.50 8.79 -10.16
CA ILE A 413 -24.10 8.65 -9.76
C ILE A 413 -23.49 10.02 -9.48
N ASP A 414 -23.73 10.99 -10.35
CA ASP A 414 -23.19 12.35 -10.24
C ASP A 414 -23.75 13.11 -9.04
N ASP A 415 -25.06 13.00 -8.80
CA ASP A 415 -25.75 13.63 -7.67
C ASP A 415 -25.26 13.06 -6.33
N LEU A 416 -25.13 11.73 -6.23
CA LEU A 416 -24.61 11.10 -5.01
C LEU A 416 -23.13 11.39 -4.81
N HIS A 417 -22.35 11.43 -5.90
CA HIS A 417 -20.95 11.84 -5.84
C HIS A 417 -20.80 13.29 -5.37
N ALA A 418 -21.64 14.22 -5.84
CA ALA A 418 -21.64 15.60 -5.39
C ALA A 418 -21.93 15.72 -3.89
N LYS A 419 -22.91 14.96 -3.38
CA LYS A 419 -23.19 14.87 -1.93
C LYS A 419 -22.01 14.33 -1.14
N TYR A 420 -21.35 13.29 -1.65
CA TYR A 420 -20.15 12.72 -1.04
C TYR A 420 -19.00 13.73 -0.98
N VAL A 421 -18.75 14.45 -2.08
CA VAL A 421 -17.71 15.49 -2.15
C VAL A 421 -18.01 16.64 -1.20
N ALA A 422 -19.27 17.09 -1.13
CA ALA A 422 -19.67 18.14 -0.20
C ALA A 422 -19.43 17.73 1.26
N ALA A 423 -19.84 16.51 1.64
CA ALA A 423 -19.61 15.98 2.99
C ALA A 423 -18.12 15.82 3.31
N LEU A 424 -17.29 15.44 2.34
CA LEU A 424 -15.83 15.33 2.53
C LEU A 424 -15.18 16.71 2.74
N LYS A 425 -15.61 17.73 1.98
CA LYS A 425 -15.13 19.11 2.15
C LYS A 425 -15.51 19.66 3.52
N ASP A 426 -16.76 19.46 3.94
CA ASP A 426 -17.24 19.85 5.26
C ASP A 426 -16.45 19.17 6.38
N LEU A 427 -16.20 17.85 6.24
CA LEU A 427 -15.39 17.08 7.18
C LEU A 427 -13.97 17.64 7.31
N PHE A 428 -13.36 18.01 6.18
CA PHE A 428 -12.04 18.64 6.14
C PHE A 428 -12.05 19.99 6.86
N GLU A 429 -12.91 20.92 6.45
CA GLU A 429 -12.95 22.28 6.99
C GLU A 429 -13.25 22.30 8.50
N THR A 430 -14.16 21.44 8.95
CA THR A 430 -14.54 21.35 10.37
C THR A 430 -13.40 20.86 11.25
N HIS A 431 -12.56 19.94 10.76
CA HIS A 431 -11.57 19.24 11.60
C HIS A 431 -10.11 19.66 11.35
N LYS A 432 -9.82 20.46 10.31
CA LYS A 432 -8.43 20.80 9.91
C LYS A 432 -7.63 21.44 11.04
N THR A 433 -8.22 22.40 11.77
CA THR A 433 -7.55 23.11 12.87
C THR A 433 -7.26 22.17 14.05
N MET A 434 -8.24 21.37 14.47
CA MET A 434 -8.09 20.41 15.57
C MET A 434 -7.07 19.31 15.26
N ALA A 435 -6.98 18.91 14.00
CA ALA A 435 -6.02 17.93 13.53
C ALA A 435 -4.58 18.47 13.39
N GLY A 436 -4.36 19.78 13.62
CA GLY A 436 -3.07 20.44 13.50
C GLY A 436 -2.66 20.76 12.06
N CYS A 437 -3.62 20.84 11.14
CA CYS A 437 -3.39 21.34 9.79
C CYS A 437 -3.28 22.87 9.82
N ASP A 438 -2.39 23.45 9.01
CA ASP A 438 -2.31 24.90 8.85
C ASP A 438 -3.65 25.43 8.30
N PRO A 439 -4.29 26.43 8.94
CA PRO A 439 -5.56 26.99 8.47
C PRO A 439 -5.53 27.49 7.03
N ARG A 440 -4.34 27.85 6.51
CA ARG A 440 -4.12 28.32 5.14
C ARG A 440 -4.13 27.18 4.12
N HIS A 441 -3.87 25.94 4.53
CA HIS A 441 -3.93 24.82 3.60
C HIS A 441 -5.37 24.61 3.12
N THR A 442 -5.49 24.43 1.81
CA THR A 442 -6.75 24.21 1.14
C THR A 442 -6.87 22.77 0.64
N LEU A 443 -8.12 22.31 0.52
CA LEU A 443 -8.44 21.03 -0.09
C LEU A 443 -8.74 21.23 -1.58
N ILE A 444 -7.85 20.75 -2.43
CA ILE A 444 -8.00 20.78 -3.88
C ILE A 444 -8.55 19.44 -4.34
N ILE A 445 -9.67 19.45 -5.06
CA ILE A 445 -10.29 18.23 -5.60
C ILE A 445 -10.20 18.26 -7.12
N GLY A 446 -9.37 17.37 -7.68
CA GLY A 446 -9.12 17.17 -9.10
C GLY A 446 -9.68 15.87 -9.66
#